data_AF-A0AAN7Q8J2-F1
#
_entry.id   AF-A0AAN7Q8J2-F1
#
_cell.length_a   1.000
_cell.length_b   1.000
_cell.length_c   1.000
_cell.angle_alpha   90.00
_cell.angle_beta   90.00
_cell.angle_gamma   90.00
#
_symmetry.space_group_name_H-M   'P 1'
#
loop_
_entity.id
_entity.type
_entity.pdbx_description
1 polymer ?
#
loop_
_entity_poly.entity_id
_entity_poly.type
_entity_poly.pdbx_seq_one_letter_code
_entity_poly.pdbx_strand_id
1 'polypeptide(L)'
;MENSDGSRNQQMFALFTKMMAQMEENRLASEERMLKLIQGNTEVVPKFHVMPDLNANIEDFYGEKCNKSALDWLNKLKSSAKLLNWPEECLLETAKIHLKRAAADWYLSNQNKINSWNAFENKFISTFCYVENLTDLWEEMRNRRQNKSE
;
A
#
# COMPACT_ATOMS: atom_id res chain seq x y z
N MET A 1 -8.09 -79.75 -48.42
CA MET A 1 -7.19 -79.19 -47.41
C MET A 1 -7.03 -77.72 -47.72
N GLU A 2 -7.91 -76.84 -47.23
CA GLU A 2 -7.84 -75.38 -47.48
C GLU A 2 -8.93 -74.70 -46.64
N ASN A 3 -8.79 -74.70 -45.31
CA ASN A 3 -9.70 -73.94 -44.42
C ASN A 3 -9.02 -73.47 -43.11
N SER A 4 -7.69 -73.68 -42.98
CA SER A 4 -6.95 -73.37 -41.74
C SER A 4 -6.28 -71.99 -41.75
N ASP A 5 -5.95 -71.43 -42.92
CA ASP A 5 -5.23 -70.14 -43.02
C ASP A 5 -6.13 -68.92 -42.84
N GLY A 6 -7.41 -69.01 -43.25
CA GLY A 6 -8.38 -67.92 -43.05
C GLY A 6 -8.63 -67.61 -41.56
N SER A 7 -8.70 -68.65 -40.72
CA SER A 7 -8.93 -68.51 -39.27
C SER A 7 -7.75 -67.85 -38.55
N ARG A 8 -6.52 -68.16 -38.97
CA ARG A 8 -5.30 -67.62 -38.36
C ARG A 8 -5.10 -66.14 -38.65
N ASN A 9 -5.41 -65.71 -39.88
CA ASN A 9 -5.39 -64.30 -40.28
C ASN A 9 -6.50 -63.49 -39.59
N GLN A 10 -7.67 -64.10 -39.38
CA GLN A 10 -8.78 -63.46 -38.67
C GLN A 10 -8.49 -63.31 -37.17
N GLN A 11 -7.80 -64.28 -36.57
CA GLN A 11 -7.30 -64.18 -35.19
C GLN A 11 -6.21 -63.10 -35.04
N MET A 12 -5.28 -63.00 -35.99
CA MET A 12 -4.26 -61.94 -36.00
C MET A 12 -4.88 -60.55 -36.13
N PHE A 13 -5.91 -60.39 -36.97
CA PHE A 13 -6.65 -59.13 -37.09
C PHE A 13 -7.36 -58.76 -35.78
N ALA A 14 -8.05 -59.72 -35.15
CA ALA A 14 -8.73 -59.51 -33.87
C ALA A 14 -7.74 -59.14 -32.75
N LEU A 15 -6.55 -59.74 -32.74
CA LEU A 15 -5.49 -59.42 -31.78
C LEU A 15 -4.98 -57.98 -31.98
N PHE A 16 -4.76 -57.58 -33.23
CA PHE A 16 -4.33 -56.23 -33.57
C PHE A 16 -5.39 -55.17 -33.18
N THR A 17 -6.67 -55.44 -33.47
CA THR A 17 -7.78 -54.54 -33.06
C THR A 17 -7.83 -54.40 -31.54
N LYS A 18 -7.64 -55.49 -30.79
CA LYS A 18 -7.61 -55.45 -29.33
C LYS A 18 -6.41 -54.66 -28.79
N MET A 19 -5.25 -54.78 -29.42
CA MET A 19 -4.04 -54.05 -29.05
C MET A 19 -4.17 -52.55 -29.32
N MET A 20 -4.80 -52.16 -30.44
CA MET A 20 -5.09 -50.76 -30.75
C MET A 20 -6.12 -50.17 -29.78
N ALA A 21 -7.17 -50.92 -29.43
CA ALA A 21 -8.14 -50.49 -28.43
C ALA A 21 -7.49 -50.28 -27.06
N GLN A 22 -6.59 -51.18 -26.64
CA GLN A 22 -5.85 -51.06 -25.39
C GLN A 22 -4.89 -49.86 -25.38
N MET A 23 -4.22 -49.59 -26.51
CA MET A 23 -3.35 -48.42 -26.63
C MET A 23 -4.14 -47.11 -26.53
N GLU A 24 -5.32 -47.06 -27.15
CA GLU A 24 -6.19 -45.89 -27.10
C GLU A 24 -6.76 -45.67 -25.70
N GLU A 25 -7.16 -46.75 -25.01
CA GLU A 25 -7.57 -46.71 -23.62
C GLU A 25 -6.45 -46.19 -22.70
N ASN A 26 -5.22 -46.68 -22.89
CA ASN A 26 -4.05 -46.22 -22.14
C ASN A 26 -3.73 -44.74 -22.43
N ARG A 27 -3.90 -44.29 -23.68
CA ARG A 27 -3.74 -42.88 -24.09
C ARG A 27 -4.74 -42.00 -23.35
N LEU A 28 -6.03 -42.33 -23.41
CA LEU A 28 -7.10 -41.56 -22.76
C LEU A 28 -6.94 -41.53 -21.23
N ALA A 29 -6.61 -42.67 -20.62
CA ALA A 29 -6.36 -42.74 -19.18
C ALA A 29 -5.17 -41.86 -18.76
N SER A 30 -4.12 -41.78 -19.59
CA SER A 30 -2.98 -40.88 -19.33
C SER A 30 -3.36 -39.41 -19.45
N GLU A 31 -4.21 -39.05 -20.42
CA GLU A 31 -4.68 -37.67 -20.64
C GLU A 31 -5.57 -37.20 -19.48
N GLU A 32 -6.50 -38.03 -19.03
CA GLU A 32 -7.31 -37.73 -17.84
C GLU A 32 -6.47 -37.53 -16.58
N ARG A 33 -5.40 -38.33 -16.41
CA ARG A 33 -4.48 -38.20 -15.28
C ARG A 33 -3.70 -36.89 -15.35
N MET A 34 -3.27 -36.47 -16.54
CA MET A 34 -2.61 -35.18 -16.73
C MET A 34 -3.55 -34.00 -16.44
N LEU A 35 -4.80 -34.07 -16.90
CA LEU A 35 -5.80 -33.02 -16.64
C LEU A 35 -6.08 -32.86 -15.14
N LYS A 36 -6.17 -33.96 -14.39
CA LYS A 36 -6.31 -33.94 -12.92
C LYS A 36 -5.11 -33.31 -12.21
N LEU A 37 -3.89 -33.51 -12.72
CA LEU A 37 -2.69 -32.87 -12.15
C LEU A 37 -2.66 -31.35 -12.42
N ILE A 38 -3.09 -30.92 -13.61
CA ILE A 38 -3.18 -29.50 -13.96
C ILE A 38 -4.27 -28.80 -13.13
N GLN A 39 -5.41 -29.44 -12.93
CA GLN A 39 -6.51 -28.89 -12.11
C GLN A 39 -6.23 -28.95 -10.61
N GLY A 40 -5.47 -29.95 -10.13
CA GLY A 40 -5.13 -30.12 -8.71
C GLY A 40 -4.03 -29.19 -8.19
N ASN A 41 -3.25 -28.56 -9.07
CA ASN A 41 -2.10 -27.73 -8.69
C ASN A 41 -2.37 -26.21 -8.64
N THR A 42 -3.62 -25.77 -8.67
CA THR A 42 -3.97 -24.40 -8.27
C THR A 42 -4.08 -24.29 -6.76
N GLU A 43 -3.06 -24.76 -6.03
CA GLU A 43 -2.86 -24.23 -4.69
C GLU A 43 -2.52 -22.76 -4.88
N VAL A 44 -3.44 -21.90 -4.47
CA VAL A 44 -3.25 -20.45 -4.44
C VAL A 44 -2.12 -20.21 -3.46
N VAL A 45 -0.87 -20.22 -3.94
CA VAL A 45 0.30 -19.85 -3.14
C VAL A 45 -0.06 -18.50 -2.54
N PRO A 46 -0.24 -18.40 -1.21
CA PRO A 46 -0.69 -17.15 -0.64
C PRO A 46 0.41 -16.13 -0.92
N LYS A 47 0.09 -15.14 -1.75
CA LYS A 47 1.03 -14.08 -2.10
C LYS A 47 1.12 -13.16 -0.89
N PHE A 48 1.98 -13.52 0.05
CA PHE A 48 2.20 -12.73 1.25
C PHE A 48 2.87 -11.42 0.86
N HIS A 49 2.14 -10.33 0.99
CA HIS A 49 2.69 -8.98 0.89
C HIS A 49 2.98 -8.51 2.31
N VAL A 50 4.26 -8.34 2.63
CA VAL A 50 4.65 -7.64 3.86
C VAL A 50 4.38 -6.16 3.59
N MET A 51 3.32 -5.62 4.20
CA MET A 51 3.12 -4.18 4.19
C MET A 51 4.16 -3.55 5.13
N PRO A 52 4.92 -2.54 4.68
CA PRO A 52 5.75 -1.76 5.60
C PRO A 52 4.86 -1.10 6.64
N ASP A 53 5.38 -0.90 7.85
CA ASP A 53 4.71 -0.07 8.84
C ASP A 53 4.70 1.37 8.33
N LEU A 54 3.57 1.78 7.77
CA LEU A 54 3.38 3.09 7.16
C LEU A 54 3.22 4.19 8.22
N ASN A 55 3.04 3.84 9.49
CA ASN A 55 3.07 4.77 10.61
C ASN A 55 4.51 5.12 11.04
N ALA A 56 5.46 4.21 10.86
CA ALA A 56 6.85 4.41 11.28
C ALA A 56 7.56 5.58 10.55
N ASN A 57 6.99 6.07 9.45
CA ASN A 57 7.57 7.15 8.65
C ASN A 57 7.02 8.55 9.00
N ILE A 58 6.11 8.65 9.98
CA ILE A 58 5.62 9.95 10.46
C ILE A 58 6.58 10.45 11.54
N GLU A 59 7.26 11.55 11.25
CA GLU A 59 8.20 12.20 12.16
C GLU A 59 7.46 12.95 13.27
N ASP A 60 8.08 13.08 14.44
CA ASP A 60 7.56 13.93 15.51
C ASP A 60 7.71 15.42 15.17
N PHE A 61 6.68 16.21 15.49
CA PHE A 61 6.69 17.66 15.32
C PHE A 61 6.84 18.37 16.68
N TYR A 62 7.94 19.10 16.85
CA TYR A 62 8.30 19.74 18.12
C TYR A 62 7.86 21.20 18.27
N GLY A 63 7.41 21.84 17.19
CA GLY A 63 6.99 23.25 17.18
C GLY A 63 8.10 24.28 16.99
N GLU A 64 9.33 23.86 16.68
CA GLU A 64 10.51 24.76 16.58
C GLU A 64 10.76 25.29 15.15
N LYS A 65 10.23 24.64 14.11
CA LYS A 65 10.49 24.99 12.70
C LYS A 65 9.23 25.56 12.06
N CYS A 66 9.11 26.88 12.02
CA CYS A 66 8.01 27.55 11.33
C CYS A 66 8.20 27.53 9.80
N ASN A 67 7.07 27.51 9.10
CA ASN A 67 6.89 27.63 7.65
C ASN A 67 7.02 26.30 6.90
N LYS A 68 8.11 26.10 6.14
CA LYS A 68 8.16 25.01 5.16
C LYS A 68 8.13 23.62 5.80
N SER A 69 8.88 23.41 6.87
CA SER A 69 8.95 22.11 7.56
C SER A 69 7.63 21.71 8.23
N ALA A 70 6.87 22.67 8.76
CA ALA A 70 5.56 22.40 9.35
C ALA A 70 4.54 21.98 8.27
N LEU A 71 4.58 22.64 7.11
CA LEU A 71 3.72 22.29 5.97
C LEU A 71 4.08 20.92 5.38
N ASP A 72 5.38 20.64 5.24
CA ASP A 72 5.86 19.35 4.75
C ASP A 72 5.44 18.20 5.69
N TRP A 73 5.51 18.41 7.00
CA TRP A 73 5.04 17.47 8.00
C TRP A 73 3.54 17.19 7.86
N LEU A 74 2.73 18.25 7.76
CA LEU A 74 1.28 18.13 7.59
C LEU A 74 0.92 17.38 6.29
N ASN A 75 1.63 17.66 5.19
CA ASN A 75 1.43 16.99 3.91
C ASN A 75 1.83 15.51 3.94
N LYS A 76 2.93 15.16 4.63
CA LYS A 76 3.32 13.75 4.84
C LYS A 76 2.23 13.00 5.59
N LEU A 77 1.73 13.56 6.68
CA LEU A 77 0.67 12.97 7.49
C LEU A 77 -0.62 12.73 6.67
N LYS A 78 -1.06 13.74 5.89
CA LYS A 78 -2.21 13.60 4.98
C LYS A 78 -1.98 12.57 3.88
N SER A 79 -0.77 12.47 3.36
CA SER A 79 -0.41 11.50 2.32
C SER A 79 -0.46 10.08 2.86
N SER A 80 0.05 9.85 4.08
CA SER A 80 -0.05 8.55 4.76
C SER A 80 -1.50 8.16 5.02
N ALA A 81 -2.31 9.11 5.51
CA ALA A 81 -3.74 8.88 5.74
C ALA A 81 -4.49 8.52 4.46
N LYS A 82 -4.18 9.21 3.35
CA LYS A 82 -4.77 8.94 2.04
C LYS A 82 -4.34 7.58 1.49
N LEU A 83 -3.07 7.20 1.66
CA LEU A 83 -2.55 5.92 1.20
C LEU A 83 -3.22 4.74 1.92
N LEU A 84 -3.50 4.91 3.21
CA LEU A 84 -4.09 3.88 4.08
C LEU A 84 -5.61 3.98 4.22
N ASN A 85 -6.24 4.96 3.57
CA ASN A 85 -7.67 5.27 3.71
C ASN A 85 -8.11 5.43 5.17
N TRP A 86 -7.36 6.18 5.97
CA TRP A 86 -7.73 6.44 7.35
C TRP A 86 -9.00 7.30 7.46
N PRO A 87 -9.89 6.97 8.41
CA PRO A 87 -10.91 7.90 8.88
C PRO A 87 -10.27 9.19 9.42
N GLU A 88 -10.99 10.31 9.34
CA GLU A 88 -10.50 11.61 9.82
C GLU A 88 -10.19 11.60 11.33
N GLU A 89 -10.92 10.80 12.10
CA GLU A 89 -10.72 10.63 13.53
C GLU A 89 -9.36 9.98 13.81
N CYS A 90 -9.01 8.93 13.06
CA CYS A 90 -7.71 8.27 13.17
C CYS A 90 -6.58 9.23 12.79
N LEU A 91 -6.74 9.99 11.71
CA LEU A 91 -5.77 11.00 11.27
C LEU A 91 -5.53 12.06 12.36
N LEU A 92 -6.60 12.55 12.98
CA LEU A 92 -6.52 13.52 14.06
C LEU A 92 -5.83 12.94 15.31
N GLU A 93 -6.13 11.70 15.71
CA GLU A 93 -5.45 11.06 16.82
C GLU A 93 -3.96 10.81 16.53
N THR A 94 -3.62 10.35 15.32
CA THR A 94 -2.23 10.18 14.90
C THR A 94 -1.49 11.52 14.94
N ALA A 95 -2.11 12.60 14.48
CA ALA A 95 -1.52 13.94 14.58
C ALA A 95 -1.16 14.28 16.03
N LYS A 96 -2.09 14.09 16.98
CA LYS A 96 -1.86 14.38 18.42
C LYS A 96 -0.69 13.60 18.99
N ILE A 97 -0.57 12.32 18.65
CA ILE A 97 0.50 11.43 19.13
C ILE A 97 1.88 11.96 18.71
N HIS A 98 1.99 12.49 17.50
CA HIS A 98 3.24 13.00 16.92
C HIS A 98 3.55 14.47 17.27
N LEU A 99 2.67 15.19 17.98
CA LEU A 99 3.00 16.49 18.53
C LEU A 99 3.81 16.33 19.81
N LYS A 100 4.97 16.98 19.89
CA LYS A 100 5.87 16.94 21.05
C LYS A 100 6.23 18.34 21.53
N ARG A 101 6.63 18.46 22.79
CA ARG A 101 7.12 19.70 23.42
C ARG A 101 6.16 20.88 23.16
N ALA A 102 6.66 21.99 22.59
CA ALA A 102 5.89 23.20 22.37
C ALA A 102 4.64 22.97 21.50
N ALA A 103 4.71 22.03 20.54
CA ALA A 103 3.56 21.70 19.72
C ALA A 103 2.49 20.91 20.49
N ALA A 104 2.90 20.07 21.44
CA ALA A 104 1.97 19.39 22.35
C ALA A 104 1.28 20.40 23.28
N ASP A 105 2.05 21.32 23.87
CA ASP A 105 1.52 22.38 24.74
C ASP A 105 0.55 23.32 24.00
N TRP A 106 0.86 23.65 22.75
CA TRP A 106 -0.04 24.38 21.86
C TRP A 106 -1.36 23.63 21.65
N TYR A 107 -1.30 22.33 21.40
CA TYR A 107 -2.51 21.53 21.20
C TYR A 107 -3.37 21.50 22.46
N LEU A 108 -2.77 21.25 23.63
CA LEU A 108 -3.47 21.28 24.92
C LEU A 108 -4.18 22.62 25.16
N SER A 109 -3.52 23.72 24.83
CA SER A 109 -4.09 25.08 24.94
C SER A 109 -5.26 25.33 23.99
N ASN A 110 -5.36 24.57 22.89
CA ASN A 110 -6.38 24.73 21.85
C ASN A 110 -7.38 23.56 21.80
N GLN A 111 -7.28 22.59 22.70
CA GLN A 111 -8.04 21.33 22.65
C GLN A 111 -9.56 21.55 22.58
N ASN A 112 -10.10 22.53 23.30
CA ASN A 112 -11.52 22.86 23.29
C ASN A 112 -12.03 23.40 21.93
N LYS A 113 -11.12 23.85 21.06
CA LYS A 113 -11.42 24.44 19.75
C LYS A 113 -11.11 23.47 18.60
N ILE A 114 -10.45 22.34 18.89
CA ILE A 114 -10.03 21.35 17.90
C ILE A 114 -10.86 20.09 18.12
N ASN A 115 -12.03 20.05 17.49
CA ASN A 115 -12.99 18.94 17.57
C ASN A 115 -13.08 18.12 16.27
N SER A 116 -12.37 18.54 15.22
CA SER A 116 -12.38 17.93 13.90
C SER A 116 -11.01 18.08 13.25
N TRP A 117 -10.72 17.23 12.27
CA TRP A 117 -9.49 17.35 11.49
C TRP A 117 -9.36 18.72 10.82
N ASN A 118 -10.45 19.24 10.25
CA ASN A 118 -10.46 20.55 9.60
C ASN A 118 -10.13 21.69 10.58
N ALA A 119 -10.70 21.67 11.80
CA ALA A 119 -10.37 22.64 12.84
C ALA A 119 -8.89 22.57 13.26
N PHE A 120 -8.34 21.35 13.37
CA PHE A 120 -6.92 21.13 13.63
C PHE A 120 -6.06 21.73 12.51
N GLU A 121 -6.32 21.35 11.27
CA GLU A 121 -5.55 21.74 10.09
C GLU A 121 -5.48 23.27 9.94
N ASN A 122 -6.62 23.95 10.00
CA ASN A 122 -6.65 25.41 9.89
C ASN A 122 -5.85 26.10 11.00
N LYS A 123 -6.00 25.63 12.25
CA LYS A 123 -5.30 26.21 13.40
C LYS A 123 -3.80 25.93 13.35
N PHE A 124 -3.43 24.73 12.92
CA PHE A 124 -2.05 24.32 12.74
C PHE A 124 -1.37 25.19 11.69
N ILE A 125 -2.01 25.35 10.52
CA ILE A 125 -1.52 26.20 9.43
C ILE A 125 -1.36 27.65 9.90
N SER A 126 -2.37 28.21 10.59
CA SER A 126 -2.30 29.59 11.06
C SER A 126 -1.20 29.83 12.09
N THR A 127 -0.82 28.79 12.85
CA THR A 127 0.17 28.92 13.94
C THR A 127 1.58 28.64 13.45
N PHE A 128 1.77 27.55 12.69
CA PHE A 128 3.10 27.02 12.37
C PHE A 128 3.49 27.17 10.90
N CYS A 129 2.53 27.40 10.00
CA CYS A 129 2.78 27.51 8.56
C CYS A 129 2.65 28.95 8.04
N TYR A 130 2.58 29.96 8.92
CA TYR A 130 2.41 31.36 8.53
C TYR A 130 3.61 31.87 7.72
N VAL A 131 3.44 31.90 6.40
CA VAL A 131 4.39 32.56 5.50
C VAL A 131 4.26 34.07 5.72
N GLU A 132 5.33 34.72 6.18
CA GLU A 132 5.41 36.18 6.22
C GLU A 132 4.98 36.74 4.86
N ASN A 133 4.01 37.65 4.87
CA ASN A 133 3.65 38.33 3.64
C ASN A 133 4.85 39.17 3.18
N LEU A 134 5.00 39.32 1.87
CA LEU A 134 6.07 40.13 1.28
C LEU A 134 6.16 41.52 1.94
N THR A 135 5.03 42.11 2.30
CA THR A 135 4.92 43.37 3.06
C THR A 135 5.58 43.32 4.44
N ASP A 136 5.37 42.24 5.21
CA ASP A 136 5.95 42.05 6.54
C ASP A 136 7.48 41.93 6.41
N LEU A 137 7.95 41.19 5.40
CA LEU A 137 9.36 41.06 5.07
C LEU A 137 9.99 42.40 4.66
N TRP A 138 9.26 43.23 3.90
CA TRP A 138 9.68 44.59 3.52
C TRP A 138 9.71 45.55 4.70
N GLU A 139 8.81 45.41 5.66
CA GLU A 139 8.85 46.18 6.91
C GLU A 139 10.02 45.77 7.78
N GLU A 140 10.27 44.48 7.92
CA GLU A 140 11.41 43.97 8.68
C GLU A 140 12.74 44.42 8.04
N MET A 141 12.87 44.33 6.71
CA MET A 141 14.01 44.88 5.97
C MET A 141 14.20 46.39 6.20
N ARG A 142 13.13 47.18 6.15
CA ARG A 142 13.20 48.64 6.40
C ARG A 142 13.59 48.97 7.84
N ASN A 143 13.21 48.12 8.79
CA ASN A 143 13.50 48.30 10.21
C ASN A 143 14.93 47.85 10.60
N ARG A 144 15.65 47.12 9.74
CA ARG A 144 17.08 46.85 9.92
C ARG A 144 17.88 48.14 9.74
N ARG A 145 18.10 48.86 10.84
CA ARG A 145 19.11 49.93 10.90
C ARG A 145 20.46 49.32 11.20
N GLN A 146 21.41 49.51 10.29
CA GLN A 146 22.82 49.22 10.56
C GLN A 146 23.29 50.13 11.70
N ASN A 147 23.71 49.53 12.81
CA ASN A 147 24.28 50.30 13.91
C ASN A 147 25.53 51.02 13.42
N LYS A 148 25.60 52.33 13.69
CA LYS A 148 26.71 53.19 13.31
C LYS A 148 27.82 53.07 14.35
N SER A 149 28.43 51.89 14.42
CA SER A 149 29.64 51.65 15.20
C SER A 149 30.34 50.38 14.70
N GLU A 150 30.79 50.43 13.45
CA GLU A 150 32.06 49.86 13.01
C GLU A 150 32.86 50.99 12.36
#